data_AF-A0A935RAW5-F1
#
_entry.id   AF-A0A935RAW5-F1
#
_cell.length_a   1.000
_cell.length_b   1.000
_cell.length_c   1.000
_cell.angle_alpha   90.00
_cell.angle_beta   90.00
_cell.angle_gamma   90.00
#
_symmetry.space_group_name_H-M   'P 1'
#
loop_
_entity.id
_entity.type
_entity.pdbx_description
1 polymer ?
#
loop_
_entity_poly.entity_id
_entity_poly.type
_entity_poly.pdbx_seq_one_letter_code
_entity_poly.pdbx_strand_id
1 'polypeptide(L)' 'MWRLRGADAVYVALAATCREPLITLDTEMLERARGVTTVLTPEQWLQSP' A
#
# COMPACT_ATOMS: atom_id res chain seq x y z
N MET A 1 -3.29 -3.80 18.65
CA MET A 1 -2.42 -2.74 18.10
C MET A 1 -3.08 -2.21 16.82
N TRP A 2 -3.47 -0.93 16.75
CA TRP A 2 -4.23 -0.40 15.60
C TRP A 2 -3.41 -0.45 14.30
N ARG A 3 -4.05 -0.90 13.20
CA ARG A 3 -3.41 -1.44 11.99
C ARG A 3 -2.87 -0.40 10.99
N LEU A 4 -3.52 0.76 10.85
CA LEU A 4 -3.08 1.88 10.02
C LEU A 4 -3.30 3.17 10.80
N ARG A 5 -2.32 4.09 10.81
CA ARG A 5 -2.42 5.40 11.50
C ARG A 5 -1.66 6.47 10.72
N GLY A 6 -2.03 7.72 10.92
CA GLY A 6 -1.26 8.86 10.40
C GLY A 6 -1.09 8.81 8.88
N ALA A 7 0.12 9.06 8.40
CA ALA A 7 0.44 9.09 6.97
C ALA A 7 0.08 7.79 6.25
N ASP A 8 0.32 6.63 6.88
CA ASP A 8 -0.03 5.32 6.33
C ASP A 8 -1.51 5.23 5.94
N ALA A 9 -2.39 5.72 6.83
CA ALA A 9 -3.83 5.69 6.57
C ALA A 9 -4.21 6.58 5.38
N VAL A 10 -3.53 7.71 5.20
CA VAL A 10 -3.79 8.65 4.10
C VAL A 10 -3.33 8.05 2.76
N TYR A 11 -2.13 7.49 2.70
CA TYR A 11 -1.62 6.89 1.46
C TYR A 11 -2.43 5.67 1.03
N VAL A 12 -2.81 4.82 1.98
CA VAL A 12 -3.67 3.66 1.71
C VAL A 12 -5.05 4.11 1.22
N ALA A 13 -5.66 5.11 1.86
CA ALA A 13 -6.95 5.64 1.43
C ALA A 13 -6.89 6.27 0.04
N LEU A 14 -5.82 7.02 -0.27
CA LEU A 14 -5.61 7.62 -1.58
C LEU A 14 -5.52 6.55 -2.67
N ALA A 15 -4.65 5.55 -2.49
CA ALA A 15 -4.47 4.45 -3.43
C ALA A 15 -5.79 3.70 -3.68
N ALA A 16 -6.51 3.34 -2.60
CA ALA A 16 -7.81 2.69 -2.70
C ALA A 16 -8.87 3.55 -3.42
N THR A 17 -8.88 4.86 -3.19
CA THR A 17 -9.82 5.79 -3.83
C THR A 17 -9.55 5.90 -5.33
N CYS A 18 -8.28 5.96 -5.72
CA CYS A 18 -7.86 5.99 -7.13
C CYS A 18 -7.95 4.64 -7.83
N ARG A 19 -8.13 3.54 -7.08
CA ARG A 19 -8.02 2.15 -7.55
C ARG A 19 -6.65 1.82 -8.15
N GLU A 20 -5.62 2.43 -7.58
CA GLU A 20 -4.22 2.23 -7.97
C GLU A 20 -3.46 1.50 -6.86
N PRO A 21 -2.39 0.76 -7.18
CA PRO A 21 -1.58 0.11 -6.15
C PRO A 21 -0.79 1.14 -5.35
N LEU A 22 -0.58 0.86 -4.06
CA LEU A 22 0.37 1.58 -3.24
C LEU A 22 1.77 0.99 -3.44
N ILE A 23 2.65 1.72 -4.10
CA ILE A 23 4.06 1.31 -4.28
C ILE A 23 4.88 1.90 -3.14
N THR A 24 5.56 1.04 -2.37
CA THR A 24 6.33 1.46 -1.20
C THR A 24 7.50 0.52 -0.91
N LEU A 25 8.58 1.07 -0.32
CA LEU A 25 9.70 0.28 0.23
C LEU A 25 9.47 -0.10 1.71
N ASP A 26 8.43 0.45 2.35
CA ASP A 26 8.06 0.08 3.71
C ASP A 26 7.39 -1.29 3.71
N THR A 27 8.12 -2.30 4.21
CA THR A 27 7.66 -3.68 4.25
C THR A 27 6.53 -3.91 5.26
N GLU A 28 6.37 -3.04 6.27
CA GLU A 28 5.24 -3.15 7.20
C GLU A 28 3.91 -2.83 6.50
N MET A 29 3.94 -1.98 5.47
CA MET A 29 2.75 -1.65 4.67
C MET A 29 2.20 -2.83 3.89
N LEU A 30 3.05 -3.77 3.46
CA LEU A 30 2.63 -5.00 2.77
C LEU A 30 1.64 -5.82 3.62
N GLU A 31 1.82 -5.83 4.94
CA GLU A 31 0.93 -6.54 5.88
C GLU A 31 -0.23 -5.67 6.37
N ARG A 32 0.07 -4.41 6.70
CA ARG A 32 -0.89 -3.51 7.34
C ARG A 32 -1.99 -3.07 6.38
N ALA A 33 -1.67 -2.79 5.12
CA ALA A 33 -2.64 -2.39 4.11
C ALA A 33 -3.26 -3.59 3.34
N ARG A 34 -2.82 -4.82 3.65
CA ARG A 34 -3.37 -6.06 3.09
C ARG A 34 -4.88 -6.12 3.29
N GLY A 35 -5.62 -6.15 2.19
CA GLY A 35 -7.09 -6.21 2.17
C GLY A 35 -7.80 -4.86 1.98
N VAL A 36 -7.06 -3.76 1.84
CA VAL A 36 -7.63 -2.44 1.48
C VAL A 36 -7.27 -2.06 0.05
N THR A 37 -5.99 -2.20 -0.32
CA THR A 37 -5.49 -1.98 -1.69
C THR A 37 -4.37 -2.97 -2.00
N THR A 38 -4.04 -3.11 -3.29
CA THR A 38 -2.82 -3.80 -3.71
C THR A 38 -1.61 -2.99 -3.26
N VAL A 39 -0.64 -3.65 -2.63
CA VAL A 39 0.60 -3.03 -2.16
C VAL A 39 1.76 -3.75 -2.82
N LEU A 40 2.69 -3.00 -3.40
CA LEU A 40 3.84 -3.55 -4.12
C LEU A 40 5.12 -2.85 -3.67
N THR A 41 6.23 -3.56 -3.75
CA THR A 41 7.55 -2.91 -3.81
C THR A 41 7.78 -2.33 -5.21
N PRO A 42 8.70 -1.35 -5.38
CA PRO A 42 9.06 -0.85 -6.70
C PRO A 42 9.51 -1.97 -7.65
N GLU A 43 10.24 -2.97 -7.16
CA GLU A 43 10.70 -4.12 -7.96
C GLU A 43 9.51 -4.96 -8.47
N GLN A 44 8.53 -5.24 -7.60
CA GLN A 44 7.31 -5.96 -7.98
C GLN A 44 6.48 -5.17 -9.00
N TRP A 45 6.41 -3.85 -8.84
CA TRP A 45 5.72 -2.97 -9.78
C TRP A 45 6.37 -3.01 -11.16
N LEU A 46 7.71 -2.90 -11.23
CA LEU A 46 8.45 -2.94 -12.50
C LEU A 46 8.36 -4.31 -13.21
N GLN A 47 8.02 -5.37 -12.49
CA GLN A 47 7.79 -6.71 -13.03
C GLN A 47 6.32 -6.98 -13.40
N SER A 48 5.42 -6.05 -13.08
CA SER A 48 4.01 -6.17 -13.44
C SER A 48 3.83 -5.89 -14.94
N PRO A 49 3.00 -6.69 -15.65
CA PRO A 49 2.84 -6.61 -17.11
C PRO A 49 2.12 -5.33 -17.59
#